data_AF-A0A660MPY4-F1
#
_entry.id   AF-A0A660MPY4-F1
#
_cell.length_a   1.000
_cell.length_b   1.000
_cell.length_c   1.000
_cell.angle_alpha   90.00
_cell.angle_beta   90.00
_cell.angle_gamma   90.00
#
_symmetry.space_group_name_H-M   'P 1'
#
loop_
_entity.id
_entity.type
_entity.pdbx_description
1 polymer ?
#
loop_
_entity_poly.entity_id
_entity_poly.type
_entity_poly.pdbx_seq_one_letter_code
_entity_poly.pdbx_strand_id
1 'polypeptide(L)'
;NFSHIPGVQLHPKNQEKRGISIDEGFGRLPELWHFENRMYVFGVHGNWSFPIDGASMQRTEKEIPNNENHTTYFTLSDNNYFYQLVYHNEGDFYELQRIKR
;
A
#
# COMPACT_ATOMS: atom_id res chain seq x y z
N ASN A 1 7.58 -6.72 3.59
CA ASN A 1 8.63 -5.81 4.04
C ASN A 1 8.42 -4.44 3.39
N PHE A 2 8.39 -3.35 4.15
CA PHE A 2 8.27 -1.98 3.59
C PHE A 2 9.56 -1.16 3.75
N SER A 3 10.54 -1.65 4.53
CA SER A 3 11.65 -0.83 5.03
C SER A 3 12.70 -0.47 3.96
N HIS A 4 12.65 -1.08 2.79
CA HIS A 4 13.60 -0.81 1.70
C HIS A 4 13.20 0.37 0.81
N ILE A 5 12.00 0.96 0.99
CA ILE A 5 11.55 2.12 0.21
C ILE A 5 11.88 3.41 0.96
N PRO A 6 12.67 4.32 0.36
CA PRO A 6 12.94 5.65 0.92
C PRO A 6 11.64 6.40 1.26
N GLY A 7 11.55 6.90 2.49
CA GLY A 7 10.41 7.67 2.98
C GLY A 7 9.28 6.83 3.56
N VAL A 8 9.40 5.49 3.58
CA VAL A 8 8.48 4.65 4.33
C VAL A 8 8.64 4.92 5.82
N GLN A 9 7.51 5.05 6.51
CA GLN A 9 7.47 5.20 7.96
C GLN A 9 6.48 4.22 8.58
N LEU A 10 6.88 3.63 9.71
CA LEU A 10 5.97 2.93 10.61
C LEU A 10 4.98 3.94 11.18
N HIS A 11 3.71 3.56 11.16
CA HIS A 11 2.62 4.37 11.71
C HIS A 11 2.06 3.64 12.95
N PRO A 12 1.90 4.30 14.10
CA PRO A 12 1.30 3.68 15.28
C PRO A 12 -0.14 3.19 15.03
N LYS A 13 -0.53 2.09 15.70
CA LYS A 13 -1.85 1.47 15.53
C LYS A 13 -3.05 2.35 15.92
N ASN A 14 -2.82 3.36 16.76
CA ASN A 14 -3.88 4.13 17.41
C ASN A 14 -4.00 5.57 16.88
N GLN A 15 -3.40 5.91 15.74
CA GLN A 15 -3.60 7.24 15.14
C GLN A 15 -4.89 7.27 14.31
N GLU A 16 -5.59 8.40 14.38
CA GLU A 16 -6.78 8.65 13.56
C GLU A 16 -6.46 8.48 12.08
N LYS A 17 -7.35 7.75 11.38
CA LYS A 17 -7.37 7.70 9.93
C LYS A 17 -7.81 9.08 9.44
N ARG A 18 -6.89 9.81 8.82
CA ARG A 18 -7.13 11.11 8.20
C ARG A 18 -7.03 10.97 6.70
N GLY A 19 -7.85 11.72 5.98
CA GLY A 19 -7.83 11.77 4.52
C GLY A 19 -8.97 10.99 3.86
N ILE A 20 -8.74 10.61 2.61
CA ILE A 20 -9.72 9.96 1.75
C ILE A 20 -9.48 8.45 1.78
N SER A 21 -10.52 7.67 2.08
CA SER A 21 -10.47 6.21 1.94
C SER A 21 -10.33 5.84 0.46
N ILE A 22 -9.28 5.09 0.14
CA ILE A 22 -9.04 4.54 -1.21
C ILE A 22 -9.55 3.11 -1.28
N ASP A 23 -9.42 2.37 -0.18
CA ASP A 23 -9.92 1.01 0.00
C ASP A 23 -10.18 0.79 1.49
N GLU A 24 -11.39 0.34 1.84
CA GLU A 24 -11.76 0.11 3.24
C GLU A 24 -11.16 -1.18 3.81
N GLY A 25 -10.56 -2.02 2.96
CA GLY A 25 -10.06 -3.33 3.36
C GLY A 25 -11.19 -4.28 3.78
N PHE A 26 -10.86 -5.57 3.91
CA PHE A 26 -11.78 -6.58 4.42
C PHE A 26 -11.02 -7.79 5.00
N GLY A 27 -11.38 -8.20 6.22
CA GLY A 27 -10.76 -9.35 6.89
C GLY A 27 -9.27 -9.13 7.17
N ARG A 28 -8.39 -9.84 6.45
CA ARG A 28 -6.93 -9.70 6.56
C ARG A 28 -6.35 -8.65 5.61
N LEU A 29 -7.16 -8.11 4.70
CA LEU A 29 -6.73 -7.08 3.75
C LEU A 29 -6.60 -5.74 4.46
N PRO A 30 -5.56 -4.95 4.15
CA PRO A 30 -5.35 -3.67 4.79
C PRO A 30 -6.27 -2.62 4.17
N GLU A 31 -6.55 -1.60 4.96
CA GLU A 31 -7.22 -0.40 4.51
C GLU A 31 -6.19 0.58 3.94
N LEU A 32 -6.58 1.33 2.92
CA LEU A 32 -5.75 2.28 2.22
C LEU A 32 -6.37 3.67 2.33
N TRP A 33 -5.58 4.61 2.82
CA TRP A 33 -6.00 5.99 3.02
C TRP A 33 -4.98 6.93 2.40
N HIS A 34 -5.49 7.98 1.78
CA HIS A 34 -4.68 9.00 1.14
C HIS A 34 -4.83 10.34 1.87
N PHE A 35 -3.71 10.94 2.27
CA PHE A 35 -3.69 12.27 2.86
C PHE A 35 -2.43 13.03 2.42
N GLU A 36 -2.63 14.23 1.86
CA GLU A 36 -1.58 15.06 1.29
C GLU A 36 -0.73 14.32 0.24
N ASN A 37 0.58 14.17 0.45
CA ASN A 37 1.50 13.48 -0.45
C ASN A 37 1.91 12.11 0.09
N ARG A 38 0.98 11.43 0.79
CA ARG A 38 1.25 10.15 1.44
C ARG A 38 0.08 9.19 1.32
N MET A 39 0.44 7.94 1.08
CA MET A 39 -0.45 6.80 1.30
C MET A 39 -0.20 6.21 2.67
N TYR A 40 -1.29 5.78 3.29
CA TYR A 40 -1.32 5.09 4.56
C TYR A 40 -1.94 3.71 4.34
N VAL A 41 -1.29 2.69 4.87
CA VAL A 41 -1.71 1.29 4.83
C VAL A 41 -1.95 0.85 6.26
N PHE A 42 -3.18 0.49 6.60
CA PHE A 42 -3.59 0.06 7.93
C PHE A 42 -3.95 -1.41 7.89
N GLY A 43 -3.25 -2.26 8.65
CA GLY A 43 -3.47 -3.70 8.54
C GLY A 43 -3.02 -4.50 9.75
N VAL A 44 -3.31 -5.79 9.71
CA VAL A 44 -3.03 -6.72 10.82
C VAL A 44 -1.52 -6.85 11.10
N HIS A 45 -0.69 -6.75 10.06
CA HIS A 45 0.79 -6.79 10.13
C HIS A 45 1.44 -5.43 10.42
N GLY A 46 0.66 -4.46 10.89
CA GLY A 46 1.13 -3.12 11.23
C GLY A 46 0.69 -2.06 10.23
N ASN A 47 0.86 -0.81 10.64
CA ASN A 47 0.48 0.33 9.83
C ASN A 47 1.72 1.02 9.29
N TRP A 48 1.64 1.45 8.05
CA TRP A 48 2.76 1.97 7.29
C TRP A 48 2.30 3.17 6.50
N SER A 49 3.22 4.07 6.18
CA SER A 49 2.97 5.14 5.22
C SER A 49 4.13 5.28 4.27
N PHE A 50 3.85 5.73 3.04
CA PHE A 50 4.86 5.96 2.01
C PHE A 50 4.53 7.20 1.19
N PRO A 51 5.56 7.90 0.65
CA PRO A 51 5.34 9.07 -0.17
C PRO A 51 4.77 8.70 -1.54
N ILE A 52 3.77 9.47 -1.98
CA ILE A 52 3.18 9.42 -3.32
C ILE A 52 2.84 10.85 -3.74
N ASP A 53 2.94 11.18 -5.02
CA ASP A 53 2.37 12.44 -5.51
C ASP A 53 0.84 12.32 -5.57
N GLY A 54 0.17 12.85 -4.55
CA GLY A 54 -1.28 12.79 -4.39
C GLY A 54 -2.05 13.52 -5.48
N ALA A 55 -1.45 14.53 -6.13
CA ALA A 55 -2.10 15.30 -7.19
C ALA A 55 -2.19 14.53 -8.51
N SER A 56 -1.24 13.63 -8.78
CA SER A 56 -1.21 12.79 -9.97
C SER A 56 -1.56 11.32 -9.70
N MET A 57 -1.90 10.99 -8.45
CA MET A 57 -2.21 9.64 -8.05
C MET A 57 -3.40 9.08 -8.84
N GLN A 58 -3.20 7.90 -9.40
CA GLN A 58 -4.25 7.11 -10.03
C GLN A 58 -4.26 5.71 -9.43
N ARG A 59 -5.46 5.22 -9.10
CA ARG A 59 -5.68 3.81 -8.78
C ARG A 59 -5.91 3.04 -10.07
N THR A 60 -5.22 1.93 -10.22
CA THR A 60 -5.49 1.00 -11.31
C THR A 60 -5.77 -0.35 -10.68
N GLU A 61 -7.04 -0.75 -10.66
CA GLU A 61 -7.43 -2.13 -10.34
C GLU A 61 -7.00 -3.01 -11.52
N LYS A 62 -5.74 -3.43 -11.52
CA LYS A 62 -5.32 -4.58 -12.30
C LYS A 62 -5.36 -5.76 -11.37
N GLU A 63 -6.27 -6.71 -11.60
CA GLU A 63 -6.07 -8.09 -11.17
C GLU A 63 -4.76 -8.55 -11.80
N ILE A 64 -3.71 -8.62 -11.00
CA ILE A 64 -2.45 -9.24 -11.43
C ILE A 64 -2.60 -10.72 -11.12
N PRO A 65 -2.31 -11.63 -12.06
CA PRO A 65 -2.60 -13.06 -11.90
C PRO A 65 -2.01 -13.59 -10.61
N ASN A 66 -2.88 -14.21 -9.80
CA ASN A 66 -2.51 -14.96 -8.61
C ASN A 66 -1.37 -15.92 -8.93
N ASN A 67 -0.27 -15.83 -8.17
CA ASN A 67 0.69 -16.91 -8.05
C ASN A 67 0.34 -17.67 -6.75
N GLU A 68 0.55 -18.98 -6.70
CA GLU A 68 0.22 -19.82 -5.53
C GLU A 68 0.83 -19.26 -4.22
N ASN A 69 1.95 -18.54 -4.31
CA ASN A 69 2.69 -18.05 -3.16
C ASN A 69 2.47 -16.57 -2.79
N HIS A 70 1.88 -15.75 -3.67
CA HIS A 70 1.63 -14.33 -3.39
C HIS A 70 0.45 -13.75 -4.18
N THR A 71 -0.20 -12.75 -3.60
CA THR A 71 -1.35 -12.04 -4.20
C THR A 71 -1.07 -10.55 -4.23
N THR A 72 -1.16 -9.92 -5.40
CA THR A 72 -1.12 -8.44 -5.48
C THR A 72 -2.49 -7.89 -5.09
N TYR A 73 -2.53 -6.97 -4.12
CA TYR A 73 -3.78 -6.42 -3.61
C TYR A 73 -4.18 -5.09 -4.20
N PHE A 74 -3.22 -4.22 -4.47
CA PHE A 74 -3.51 -2.96 -5.14
C PHE A 74 -2.36 -2.55 -6.04
N THR A 75 -2.70 -1.75 -7.05
CA THR A 75 -1.72 -0.96 -7.81
C THR A 75 -2.14 0.51 -7.78
N LEU A 76 -1.25 1.36 -7.29
CA LEU A 76 -1.34 2.81 -7.43
C LEU A 76 -0.23 3.27 -8.37
N SER A 77 -0.41 4.43 -8.98
CA SER A 77 0.64 5.07 -9.74
C SER A 77 0.58 6.58 -9.56
N ASP A 78 1.74 7.21 -9.66
CA ASP A 78 1.86 8.67 -9.81
C ASP A 78 2.73 8.97 -11.04
N ASN A 79 3.08 10.24 -11.25
CA ASN A 79 3.91 10.66 -12.39
C ASN A 79 5.28 9.96 -12.50
N ASN A 80 5.83 9.45 -11.39
CA ASN A 80 7.20 8.95 -11.32
C ASN A 80 7.27 7.43 -11.10
N TYR A 81 6.29 6.85 -10.40
CA TYR A 81 6.36 5.48 -9.91
C TYR A 81 5.03 4.73 -10.06
N PHE A 82 5.14 3.41 -10.13
CA PHE A 82 4.09 2.45 -9.80
C PHE A 82 4.34 1.89 -8.40
N TYR A 83 3.26 1.72 -7.64
CA TYR A 83 3.27 1.20 -6.29
C TYR A 83 2.36 -0.02 -6.23
N GLN A 84 2.90 -1.15 -5.76
CA GLN A 84 2.17 -2.40 -5.64
C GLN A 84 2.30 -2.91 -4.22
N LEU A 85 1.18 -3.25 -3.60
CA LEU A 85 1.17 -3.96 -2.34
C LEU A 85 0.91 -5.44 -2.60
N VAL A 86 1.88 -6.27 -2.20
CA VAL A 86 1.89 -7.70 -2.45
C VAL A 86 1.81 -8.43 -1.12
N TYR A 87 0.87 -9.37 -1.01
CA TYR A 87 0.86 -10.37 0.05
C TYR A 87 1.82 -11.49 -0.26
N HIS A 88 2.55 -11.95 0.74
CA HIS A 88 3.24 -13.23 0.67
C HIS A 88 2.52 -14.21 1.60
N ASN A 89 1.90 -15.24 1.01
CA ASN A 89 1.26 -16.32 1.76
C ASN A 89 2.31 -17.05 2.61
N GLU A 90 3.49 -17.26 2.03
CA GLU A 90 4.65 -17.79 2.73
C GLU A 90 5.27 -16.72 3.63
N GLY A 91 5.25 -16.95 4.94
CA GLY A 91 5.77 -16.01 5.94
C GLY A 91 4.77 -14.95 6.40
N ASP A 92 3.55 -14.92 5.85
CA ASP A 92 2.41 -14.12 6.33
C ASP A 92 2.75 -12.63 6.50
N PHE A 93 3.14 -11.97 5.39
CA PHE A 93 3.51 -10.55 5.42
C PHE A 93 3.17 -9.80 4.13
N TYR A 94 3.11 -8.48 4.25
CA TYR A 94 2.91 -7.55 3.14
C TYR A 94 4.22 -6.90 2.70
N GLU A 95 4.46 -6.82 1.40
CA GLU A 95 5.56 -6.09 0.77
C GLU A 95 5.03 -4.93 -0.08
N LEU A 96 5.65 -3.77 0.02
CA LEU A 96 5.41 -2.67 -0.89
C LEU A 96 6.52 -2.66 -1.94
N GLN A 97 6.16 -2.77 -3.20
CA GLN A 97 7.04 -2.60 -4.33
C GLN A 97 6.85 -1.21 -4.92
N ARG A 98 7.95 -0.50 -5.15
CA ARG A 98 7.95 0.82 -5.81
C ARG A 98 8.81 0.72 -7.06
N ILE A 99 8.17 0.79 -8.22
CA ILE A 99 8.77 0.58 -9.53
C ILE A 99 8.81 1.93 -10.25
N LYS A 100 9.97 2.35 -10.74
CA LYS A 100 10.09 3.58 -11.50
C LYS A 100 9.38 3.42 -12.85
N ARG A 101 8.64 4.45 -13.28
CA ARG A 101 8.12 4.54 -14.64
C ARG A 101 9.24 4.60 -15.68
#